data_AF-A0A2P2QHJ8-F1
#
_entry.id   AF-A0A2P2QHJ8-F1
#
_cell.length_a   1.000
_cell.length_b   1.000
_cell.length_c   1.000
_cell.angle_alpha   90.00
_cell.angle_beta   90.00
_cell.angle_gamma   90.00
#
_symmetry.space_group_name_H-M   'P 1'
#
loop_
_entity.id
_entity.type
_entity.pdbx_description
1 polymer ?
#
loop_
_entity_poly.entity_id
_entity_poly.type
_entity_poly.pdbx_seq_one_letter_code
_entity_poly.pdbx_strand_id
1 'polypeptide(L)' 'MQYKPNSQWRRTIISRKDHREVGNEAYGFYGGIRKLHREEEVSIWKQHWPKQVLEVGVV' A
#
# COMPACT_ATOMS: atom_id res chain seq x y z
N MET A 1 -4.49 -16.13 6.26
CA MET A 1 -5.26 -15.34 5.26
C MET A 1 -5.37 -13.90 5.78
N GLN A 2 -4.71 -12.94 5.15
CA GLN A 2 -4.48 -11.57 5.69
C GLN A 2 -5.73 -10.68 5.78
N TYR A 3 -6.83 -11.04 5.10
CA TYR A 3 -8.07 -10.24 5.06
C TYR A 3 -9.30 -11.08 5.43
N LYS A 4 -10.27 -10.44 6.12
CA LYS A 4 -11.58 -11.03 6.43
C LYS A 4 -12.30 -11.48 5.16
N PRO A 5 -13.14 -12.53 5.20
CA PRO A 5 -13.81 -13.09 4.02
C PRO A 5 -14.59 -12.08 3.18
N ASN A 6 -15.15 -11.08 3.84
CA ASN A 6 -16.02 -10.04 3.33
C ASN A 6 -15.24 -8.78 2.92
N SER A 7 -13.92 -8.75 3.14
CA SER A 7 -13.08 -7.61 2.76
C SER A 7 -12.99 -7.49 1.24
N GLN A 8 -13.21 -6.28 0.71
CA GLN A 8 -12.98 -5.99 -0.70
C GLN A 8 -11.52 -6.24 -1.10
N TRP A 9 -10.56 -5.95 -0.21
CA TRP A 9 -9.14 -6.24 -0.39
C TRP A 9 -8.80 -7.73 -0.57
N ARG A 10 -9.65 -8.63 -0.08
CA ARG A 10 -9.50 -10.08 -0.29
C ARG A 10 -9.79 -10.48 -1.74
N ARG A 11 -10.66 -9.72 -2.41
CA ARG A 11 -11.15 -9.96 -3.78
C ARG A 11 -10.48 -9.06 -4.82
N THR A 12 -9.83 -7.98 -4.39
CA THR A 12 -9.08 -7.10 -5.28
C THR A 12 -7.96 -7.89 -5.94
N ILE A 13 -8.08 -8.07 -7.26
CA ILE A 13 -7.02 -8.61 -8.09
C ILE A 13 -6.01 -7.47 -8.29
N ILE A 14 -4.89 -7.55 -7.58
CA ILE A 14 -3.77 -6.65 -7.81
C ILE A 14 -3.12 -7.10 -9.13
N SER A 15 -3.37 -6.38 -10.22
CA SER A 15 -2.71 -6.63 -11.50
C SER A 15 -1.22 -6.30 -11.36
N ARG A 16 -0.39 -7.34 -11.26
CA ARG A 16 1.08 -7.24 -11.25
C ARG A 16 1.72 -7.45 -12.62
N LYS A 17 0.91 -7.71 -13.66
CA LYS A 17 1.41 -8.11 -14.99
C LYS A 17 2.38 -7.08 -15.60
N ASP A 18 2.14 -5.80 -15.37
CA ASP A 18 2.98 -4.72 -15.90
C ASP A 18 3.85 -4.04 -14.82
N HIS A 19 3.74 -4.47 -13.56
CA HIS A 19 4.53 -3.92 -12.45
C HIS A 19 5.67 -4.89 -12.09
N ARG A 20 6.83 -4.69 -12.71
CA ARG A 20 8.11 -5.30 -12.27
C ARG A 20 8.47 -4.77 -10.88
N GLU A 21 9.27 -5.52 -10.13
CA GLU A 21 9.90 -5.02 -8.90
C GLU A 21 10.59 -3.67 -9.19
N VAL A 22 10.18 -2.63 -8.44
CA VAL A 22 10.77 -1.29 -8.53
C VAL A 22 11.56 -1.06 -7.26
N GLY A 23 12.84 -0.69 -7.39
CA GLY A 23 13.71 -0.45 -6.25
C GLY A 23 15.18 -0.59 -6.61
N ASN A 24 16.04 -0.53 -5.60
CA ASN A 24 17.47 -0.77 -5.75
C ASN A 24 18.02 -1.39 -4.47
N GLU A 25 19.30 -1.77 -4.49
CA GLU A 25 19.96 -2.41 -3.35
C GLU A 25 20.04 -1.54 -2.10
N ALA A 26 20.09 -0.21 -2.25
CA ALA A 26 20.22 0.72 -1.13
C ALA A 26 18.90 0.96 -0.35
N TYR A 27 17.75 0.89 -1.04
CA TYR A 27 16.44 1.24 -0.47
C TYR A 27 15.41 0.10 -0.51
N GLY A 28 15.83 -1.08 -0.99
CA GLY A 28 15.00 -2.27 -1.13
C GLY A 28 14.20 -2.30 -2.44
N PHE A 29 13.84 -3.52 -2.85
CA PHE A 29 12.93 -3.79 -3.96
C PHE A 29 11.49 -3.89 -3.44
N TYR A 30 10.56 -3.20 -4.10
CA TYR A 30 9.14 -3.23 -3.76
C TYR A 30 8.41 -4.04 -4.83
N GLY A 31 7.61 -5.02 -4.38
CA GLY A 31 6.91 -6.01 -5.21
C GLY A 31 5.75 -5.46 -6.05
N GLY A 32 6.00 -4.40 -6.82
CA GLY A 32 5.02 -3.75 -7.68
C GLY A 32 4.11 -2.75 -6.97
N ILE A 33 4.49 -2.28 -5.77
CA ILE A 33 3.83 -1.13 -5.14
C ILE A 33 4.30 0.12 -5.87
N ARG A 34 3.40 0.74 -6.65
CA ARG A 34 3.67 1.95 -7.43
C ARG A 34 4.05 3.10 -6.49
N LYS A 35 5.25 3.67 -6.68
CA LYS A 35 5.62 4.92 -6.02
C LYS A 35 4.74 6.06 -6.53
N LEU A 36 4.23 6.88 -5.62
CA LEU A 36 3.51 8.10 -5.97
C LEU A 36 4.54 9.18 -6.30
N HIS A 37 4.41 9.81 -7.45
CA HIS A 37 5.38 10.81 -7.92
C HIS A 37 4.81 12.24 -7.89
N ARG A 38 3.49 12.38 -8.03
CA ARG A 38 2.84 13.69 -8.06
C ARG A 38 2.27 14.07 -6.71
N GLU A 39 2.36 15.34 -6.37
CA GLU A 39 1.87 15.89 -5.11
C GLU A 39 0.35 15.73 -4.98
N GLU A 40 -0.40 15.79 -6.09
CA GLU A 40 -1.84 15.53 -6.09
C GLU A 40 -2.15 14.10 -5.65
N GLU A 41 -1.41 13.12 -6.18
CA GLU A 41 -1.57 11.71 -5.82
C GLU A 41 -1.26 11.51 -4.33
N VAL A 42 -0.15 12.06 -3.85
CA VAL A 42 0.24 11.98 -2.43
C VAL A 42 -0.83 12.59 -1.53
N SER A 43 -1.42 13.72 -1.92
CA SER A 43 -2.45 14.42 -1.15
C SER A 43 -3.73 13.61 -1.03
N ILE A 44 -4.18 12.97 -2.12
CA ILE A 44 -5.34 12.07 -2.10
C ILE A 44 -5.11 10.92 -1.12
N TRP A 45 -3.94 10.26 -1.19
CA TRP A 45 -3.62 9.16 -0.28
C TRP A 45 -3.55 9.59 1.19
N LYS A 46 -3.05 10.80 1.47
CA LYS A 46 -3.06 11.38 2.83
C LYS A 46 -4.47 11.60 3.36
N GLN A 47 -5.44 12.01 2.52
CA GLN A 47 -6.84 12.20 2.94
C GLN A 47 -7.52 10.88 3.33
N HIS A 48 -7.13 9.78 2.69
CA HIS A 48 -7.62 8.44 3.02
C HIS A 48 -6.92 7.82 4.24
N TRP A 49 -5.88 8.47 4.78
CA TRP A 49 -5.22 8.00 5.99
C TRP A 49 -6.19 8.06 7.18
N PRO A 50 -6.29 6.99 7.99
CA PRO A 50 -7.11 7.03 9.19
C PRO A 50 -6.63 8.16 10.10
N LYS A 51 -7.53 9.07 10.49
CA LYS A 51 -7.20 10.18 11.41
C LYS A 51 -6.83 9.70 12.83
N GLN A 52 -7.13 8.44 13.13
CA GLN A 52 -6.78 7.82 14.39
C GLN A 52 -5.56 6.93 14.14
N VAL A 53 -4.41 7.39 14.65
CA VAL A 53 -3.25 6.52 14.85
C VAL A 53 -3.73 5.38 15.74
N LEU A 54 -3.60 4.13 15.27
CA LEU A 54 -3.79 2.99 16.16
C LEU A 54 -2.84 3.16 17.35
N GLU A 55 -3.37 3.26 18.56
CA GLU A 55 -2.58 2.97 19.75
C GLU A 55 -2.03 1.56 19.59
N VAL A 56 -0.72 1.47 19.34
CA VAL A 56 -0.01 0.20 19.44
C VAL A 56 0.01 -0.13 20.92
N GLY A 57 -0.94 -0.95 21.36
CA GLY A 57 -0.88 -1.60 22.65
C GLY A 57 0.42 -2.40 22.70
N VAL A 58 1.41 -1.88 23.42
CA VAL A 58 2.56 -2.65 23.87
C VAL A 58 2.02 -3.66 24.87
N VAL A 59 1.90 -4.91 24.44
CA VAL A 59 1.71 -6.09 25.30
C VAL A 59 3.05 -6.75 25.55
#